data_AF-A0A9D7IHR3-F1
#
_entry.id   AF-A0A9D7IHR3-F1
#
_cell.length_a   1.000
_cell.length_b   1.000
_cell.length_c   1.000
_cell.angle_alpha   90.00
_cell.angle_beta   90.00
_cell.angle_gamma   90.00
#
_symmetry.space_group_name_H-M   'P 1'
#
loop_
_entity.id
_entity.type
_entity.pdbx_description
1 polymer ?
#
loop_
_entity_poly.entity_id
_entity_poly.type
_entity_poly.pdbx_seq_one_letter_code
_entity_poly.pdbx_strand_id
1 'polypeptide(L)'
;MRAFTLLELMLVLFILALMIGMAAPSLRSMKKDRDLAAASQVTASACNYARSMAVTTGRRTRLGLDREASRIDLMVEENPMAEPGTYNKKNWPVGLSGTLPKGVRIDQVFYPVIRDDEEGDPSQAQKSSSRSKDADPEEQTEEEAMEERKSVLVYEPDGTTQDTFIYLTVGDATPSVESASGESRTQNDIYTIAIIGAIGTSVIVPRYTEEIFDVYDPEFKNNTSPPKPYRKRKAFTLFEVVMAITILSVAISGVLVSFNGMNEAHRLIERRTEASLLARNVIARVRNQTLNPESEETEGQFAGTDYRFKIDFTTTDWDQLYAVSINIQWGDEEKPEGINLYTLQYYEKTE
;
A
#
# COMPACT_ATOMS: atom_id res chain seq x y z
N MET A 1 -30.99 -19.93 41.22
CA MET A 1 -30.40 -18.86 40.37
C MET A 1 -30.06 -17.70 41.30
N ARG A 2 -28.78 -17.46 41.59
CA ARG A 2 -28.39 -16.29 42.41
C ARG A 2 -28.56 -15.06 41.53
N ALA A 3 -29.53 -14.22 41.87
CA ALA A 3 -29.75 -12.96 41.18
C ALA A 3 -28.49 -12.09 41.33
N PHE A 4 -27.96 -11.62 40.21
CA PHE A 4 -26.90 -10.60 40.19
C PHE A 4 -27.36 -9.40 41.01
N THR A 5 -26.49 -8.89 41.87
CA THR A 5 -26.85 -7.72 42.67
C THR A 5 -26.98 -6.50 41.76
N LEU A 6 -27.95 -5.61 42.02
CA LEU A 6 -28.13 -4.38 41.24
C LEU A 6 -26.83 -3.56 41.15
N LEU A 7 -26.04 -3.57 42.22
CA LEU A 7 -24.75 -2.89 42.29
C LEU A 7 -23.73 -3.47 41.30
N GLU A 8 -23.71 -4.78 41.10
CA GLU A 8 -22.82 -5.46 40.16
C GLU A 8 -23.20 -5.14 38.71
N LEU A 9 -24.50 -5.09 38.41
CA LEU A 9 -24.98 -4.65 37.09
C LEU A 9 -24.56 -3.19 36.81
N MET A 10 -24.71 -2.30 37.80
CA MET A 10 -24.31 -0.90 37.65
C MET A 10 -22.81 -0.74 37.46
N LEU A 11 -22.00 -1.53 38.17
CA LEU A 11 -20.54 -1.53 38.03
C LEU A 11 -20.12 -2.02 36.64
N VAL A 12 -20.72 -3.11 36.14
CA VAL A 12 -20.44 -3.65 34.81
C VAL A 12 -20.79 -2.64 33.72
N LEU A 13 -21.96 -2.00 33.81
CA LEU A 13 -22.37 -0.97 32.85
C LEU A 13 -21.46 0.28 32.91
N PHE A 14 -21.01 0.66 34.11
CA PHE A 14 -20.07 1.77 34.28
C PHE A 14 -18.70 1.47 33.65
N ILE A 15 -18.16 0.26 33.87
CA ILE A 15 -16.90 -0.17 33.25
C ILE A 15 -17.04 -0.27 31.72
N LEU A 16 -18.17 -0.80 31.22
CA LEU A 16 -18.47 -0.83 29.79
C LEU A 16 -18.52 0.58 29.18
N ALA A 17 -19.17 1.54 29.85
CA ALA A 17 -19.24 2.92 29.39
C ALA A 17 -17.85 3.58 29.31
N LEU A 18 -16.98 3.32 30.30
CA LEU A 18 -15.60 3.80 30.28
C LEU A 18 -14.79 3.16 29.14
N MET A 19 -14.92 1.84 28.95
CA MET A 19 -14.25 1.14 27.84
C MET A 19 -14.71 1.64 26.47
N ILE A 20 -16.02 1.86 26.28
CA ILE A 20 -16.56 2.42 25.03
C ILE A 20 -16.06 3.85 24.80
N GLY A 21 -16.00 4.68 25.85
CA GLY A 21 -15.45 6.04 25.78
C GLY A 21 -13.98 6.07 25.34
N MET A 22 -13.18 5.08 25.74
CA MET A 22 -11.78 4.94 25.34
C MET A 22 -11.59 4.26 23.97
N ALA A 23 -12.50 3.39 23.55
CA ALA A 23 -12.44 2.71 22.26
C ALA A 23 -12.89 3.58 21.07
N ALA A 24 -13.75 4.57 21.30
CA ALA A 24 -14.22 5.48 20.25
C ALA A 24 -13.09 6.24 19.50
N PRO A 25 -12.07 6.84 20.18
CA PRO A 25 -10.99 7.51 19.46
C PRO A 25 -10.07 6.55 18.69
N SER A 26 -9.86 5.31 19.16
CA SER A 26 -8.97 4.34 18.48
C SER A 26 -9.57 3.76 17.21
N LEU A 27 -10.89 3.53 17.17
CA LEU A 27 -11.58 3.09 15.95
C LEU A 27 -11.51 4.15 14.85
N ARG A 28 -11.56 5.44 15.23
CA ARG A 28 -11.44 6.56 14.26
C ARG A 28 -10.04 6.65 13.68
N SER A 29 -8.99 6.43 14.46
CA SER A 29 -7.60 6.42 13.94
C SER A 29 -7.33 5.20 13.05
N MET A 30 -7.81 4.01 13.42
CA MET A 30 -7.63 2.79 12.60
C MET A 30 -8.26 2.91 11.20
N LYS A 31 -9.43 3.55 11.09
CA LYS A 31 -10.05 3.79 9.78
C LYS A 31 -9.21 4.73 8.91
N LYS A 32 -8.71 5.83 9.48
CA LYS A 32 -7.85 6.79 8.77
C LYS A 32 -6.57 6.13 8.24
N ASP A 33 -5.90 5.33 9.07
CA ASP A 33 -4.67 4.63 8.68
C ASP A 33 -4.90 3.66 7.52
N ARG A 34 -6.02 2.91 7.58
CA ARG A 34 -6.41 2.01 6.49
C ARG A 34 -6.74 2.76 5.21
N ASP A 35 -7.46 3.87 5.31
CA ASP A 35 -7.85 4.67 4.15
C ASP A 35 -6.61 5.34 3.50
N LEU A 36 -5.63 5.81 4.30
CA LEU A 36 -4.34 6.31 3.83
C LEU A 36 -3.49 5.22 3.17
N ALA A 37 -3.41 4.03 3.77
CA ALA A 37 -2.66 2.91 3.20
C ALA A 37 -3.28 2.43 1.87
N ALA A 38 -4.61 2.41 1.77
CA ALA A 38 -5.29 2.10 0.52
C ALA A 38 -5.00 3.17 -0.55
N ALA A 39 -5.05 4.45 -0.17
CA ALA A 39 -4.74 5.55 -1.08
C ALA A 39 -3.29 5.50 -1.56
N SER A 40 -2.33 5.20 -0.68
CA SER A 40 -0.92 5.12 -1.08
C SER A 40 -0.66 3.97 -2.05
N GLN A 41 -1.31 2.83 -1.83
CA GLN A 41 -1.26 1.70 -2.76
C GLN A 41 -1.87 2.04 -4.13
N VAL A 42 -3.00 2.76 -4.16
CA VAL A 42 -3.63 3.22 -5.40
C VAL A 42 -2.71 4.17 -6.15
N THR A 43 -2.14 5.17 -5.48
CA THR A 43 -1.22 6.13 -6.09
C THR A 43 0.06 5.47 -6.60
N ALA A 44 0.67 4.56 -5.83
CA ALA A 44 1.86 3.82 -6.27
C ALA A 44 1.57 2.91 -7.48
N SER A 45 0.40 2.25 -7.49
CA SER A 45 -0.04 1.43 -8.63
C SER A 45 -0.28 2.28 -9.88
N ALA A 46 -0.87 3.46 -9.73
CA ALA A 46 -1.07 4.43 -10.80
C ALA A 46 0.27 4.90 -11.41
N CYS A 47 1.27 5.20 -10.57
CA CYS A 47 2.61 5.57 -10.98
C CYS A 47 3.32 4.45 -11.74
N ASN A 48 3.31 3.23 -11.18
CA ASN A 48 3.94 2.06 -11.81
C ASN A 48 3.28 1.70 -13.16
N TYR A 49 1.95 1.87 -13.25
CA TYR A 49 1.22 1.65 -14.50
C TYR A 49 1.56 2.70 -15.56
N ALA A 50 1.55 3.99 -15.20
CA ALA A 50 1.93 5.07 -16.11
C ALA A 50 3.35 4.88 -16.67
N ARG A 51 4.29 4.47 -15.81
CA ARG A 51 5.65 4.11 -16.23
C ARG A 51 5.68 2.92 -17.18
N SER A 52 4.99 1.83 -16.83
CA SER A 52 4.93 0.64 -17.68
C SER A 52 4.32 0.97 -19.04
N MET A 53 3.32 1.84 -19.09
CA MET A 53 2.73 2.36 -20.33
C MET A 53 3.77 3.14 -21.14
N ALA A 54 4.53 4.05 -20.51
CA ALA A 54 5.54 4.84 -21.19
C ALA A 54 6.61 3.96 -21.87
N VAL A 55 7.12 2.96 -21.13
CA VAL A 55 8.13 2.01 -21.62
C VAL A 55 7.59 1.12 -22.74
N THR A 56 6.41 0.53 -22.52
CA THR A 56 5.85 -0.44 -23.48
C THR A 56 5.38 0.20 -24.78
N THR A 57 4.89 1.44 -24.72
CA THR A 57 4.42 2.16 -25.91
C THR A 57 5.50 3.02 -26.56
N GLY A 58 6.63 3.24 -25.88
CA GLY A 58 7.68 4.16 -26.31
C GLY A 58 7.20 5.62 -26.39
N ARG A 59 6.23 6.00 -25.55
CA ARG A 59 5.57 7.32 -25.58
C ARG A 59 5.60 7.99 -24.22
N ARG A 60 5.71 9.32 -24.19
CA ARG A 60 5.62 10.07 -22.93
C ARG A 60 4.24 9.92 -22.33
N THR A 61 4.21 9.57 -21.05
CA THR A 61 2.98 9.39 -20.29
C THR A 61 2.96 10.37 -19.12
N ARG A 62 1.88 11.13 -19.00
CA ARG A 62 1.64 12.08 -17.91
C ARG A 62 0.65 11.50 -16.91
N LEU A 63 0.95 11.70 -15.63
CA LEU A 63 0.07 11.41 -14.52
C LEU A 63 -0.33 12.72 -13.86
N GLY A 64 -1.57 13.16 -14.10
CA GLY A 64 -2.12 14.37 -13.50
C GLY A 64 -2.69 14.07 -12.12
N LEU A 65 -2.21 14.77 -11.10
CA LEU A 65 -2.74 14.68 -9.74
C LEU A 65 -3.66 15.87 -9.47
N ASP A 66 -4.97 15.60 -9.43
CA ASP A 66 -5.99 16.59 -9.12
C ASP A 66 -6.22 16.61 -7.59
N ARG A 67 -5.67 17.64 -6.93
CA ARG A 67 -5.78 17.81 -5.47
C ARG A 67 -7.21 18.04 -5.01
N GLU A 68 -8.01 18.77 -5.79
CA GLU A 68 -9.37 19.16 -5.40
C GLU A 68 -10.34 18.01 -5.62
N ALA A 69 -10.25 17.34 -6.77
CA ALA A 69 -11.13 16.22 -7.10
C ALA A 69 -10.68 14.88 -6.51
N SER A 70 -9.53 14.83 -5.83
CA SER A 70 -8.93 13.60 -5.28
C SER A 70 -8.84 12.47 -6.31
N ARG A 71 -8.36 12.85 -7.51
CA ARG A 71 -8.31 11.99 -8.68
C ARG A 71 -6.95 12.05 -9.37
N ILE A 72 -6.58 10.92 -9.93
CA ILE A 72 -5.39 10.68 -10.72
C ILE A 72 -5.82 10.42 -12.15
N ASP A 73 -5.38 11.29 -13.05
CA ASP A 73 -5.67 11.21 -14.47
C ASP A 73 -4.44 10.70 -15.23
N LEU A 74 -4.67 9.70 -16.08
CA LEU A 74 -3.64 9.16 -16.98
C LEU A 74 -3.77 9.82 -18.34
N MET A 75 -2.67 10.36 -18.87
CA MET A 75 -2.64 11.02 -20.17
C MET A 75 -1.43 10.53 -20.97
N VAL A 76 -1.61 10.27 -22.26
CA VAL A 76 -0.56 9.71 -23.12
C VAL A 76 -0.39 10.58 -24.35
N GLU A 77 0.86 10.83 -24.74
CA GLU A 77 1.20 11.50 -25.99
C GLU A 77 1.04 10.49 -27.15
N GLU A 78 -0.10 10.54 -27.84
CA GLU A 78 -0.41 9.51 -28.85
C GLU A 78 0.36 9.66 -30.16
N ASN A 79 0.73 10.88 -30.54
CA ASN A 79 1.38 11.13 -31.81
C ASN A 79 2.51 12.16 -31.67
N PRO A 80 3.65 11.80 -31.05
CA PRO A 80 4.74 12.73 -30.77
C PRO A 80 5.39 13.32 -32.03
N MET A 81 5.22 12.68 -33.20
CA MET A 81 5.77 13.16 -34.47
C MET A 81 4.86 14.16 -35.18
N ALA A 82 3.54 14.00 -35.08
CA ALA A 82 2.58 14.89 -35.74
C ALA A 82 2.10 16.02 -34.82
N GLU A 83 1.92 15.72 -33.54
CA GLU A 83 1.33 16.60 -32.52
C GLU A 83 2.14 16.54 -31.21
N PRO A 84 3.43 16.94 -31.23
CA PRO A 84 4.27 16.91 -30.05
C PRO A 84 3.68 17.75 -28.92
N GLY A 85 3.70 17.21 -27.71
CA GLY A 85 3.18 17.87 -26.51
C GLY A 85 1.67 17.79 -26.31
N THR A 86 0.93 17.12 -27.21
CA THR A 86 -0.51 16.90 -27.06
C THR A 86 -0.78 15.58 -26.33
N TYR A 87 -1.50 15.65 -25.21
CA TYR A 87 -1.76 14.50 -24.36
C TYR A 87 -3.25 14.17 -24.32
N ASN A 88 -3.58 12.91 -24.65
CA ASN A 88 -4.94 12.42 -24.63
C ASN A 88 -5.19 11.63 -23.33
N LYS A 89 -6.29 11.95 -22.64
CA LYS A 89 -6.70 11.23 -21.44
C LYS A 89 -7.04 9.78 -21.79
N LYS A 90 -6.47 8.84 -21.03
CA LYS A 90 -6.73 7.40 -21.15
C LYS A 90 -7.53 6.88 -19.97
N ASN A 91 -8.35 5.88 -20.26
CA ASN A 91 -9.06 5.14 -19.23
C ASN A 91 -8.11 4.21 -18.48
N TRP A 92 -8.35 4.06 -17.17
CA TRP A 92 -7.66 3.08 -16.37
C TRP A 92 -8.02 1.66 -16.82
N PRO A 93 -7.06 0.71 -16.83
CA PRO A 93 -7.35 -0.68 -17.12
C PRO A 93 -8.23 -1.27 -16.00
N VAL A 94 -8.89 -2.38 -16.32
CA VAL A 94 -9.74 -3.09 -15.36
C VAL A 94 -8.96 -3.44 -14.10
N GLY A 95 -9.51 -3.09 -12.93
CA GLY A 95 -8.89 -3.35 -11.62
C GLY A 95 -8.02 -2.21 -11.08
N LEU A 96 -7.69 -1.20 -11.88
CA LEU A 96 -7.12 0.06 -11.39
C LEU A 96 -8.18 1.17 -11.37
N SER A 97 -8.08 2.06 -10.39
CA SER A 97 -8.89 3.27 -10.34
C SER A 97 -8.00 4.48 -10.14
N GLY A 98 -8.31 5.56 -10.86
CA GLY A 98 -7.72 6.87 -10.61
C GLY A 98 -8.35 7.61 -9.43
N THR A 99 -9.40 7.09 -8.80
CA THR A 99 -10.08 7.79 -7.71
C THR A 99 -9.52 7.37 -6.36
N LEU A 100 -9.12 8.32 -5.53
CA LEU A 100 -8.70 8.04 -4.16
C LEU A 100 -9.89 7.66 -3.26
N PRO A 101 -9.67 6.91 -2.17
CA PRO A 101 -10.71 6.65 -1.16
C PRO A 101 -11.33 7.95 -0.61
N LYS A 102 -12.62 7.90 -0.27
CA LYS A 102 -13.35 9.08 0.24
C LYS A 102 -12.67 9.65 1.49
N GLY A 103 -12.42 10.96 1.48
CA GLY A 103 -11.81 11.70 2.59
C GLY A 103 -10.28 11.68 2.61
N VAL A 104 -9.65 11.00 1.63
CA VAL A 104 -8.21 11.13 1.35
C VAL A 104 -8.01 12.11 0.22
N ARG A 105 -7.01 12.98 0.35
CA ARG A 105 -6.63 13.97 -0.66
C ARG A 105 -5.11 14.05 -0.83
N ILE A 106 -4.71 14.61 -1.95
CA ILE A 106 -3.32 14.91 -2.27
C ILE A 106 -3.01 16.30 -1.70
N ASP A 107 -2.13 16.39 -0.70
CA ASP A 107 -1.85 17.64 0.00
C ASP A 107 -0.73 18.43 -0.71
N GLN A 108 0.38 17.75 -1.01
CA GLN A 108 1.54 18.36 -1.66
C GLN A 108 2.24 17.37 -2.61
N VAL A 109 2.84 17.92 -3.65
CA VAL A 109 3.75 17.22 -4.57
C VAL A 109 5.02 18.05 -4.62
N PHE A 110 6.16 17.45 -4.28
CA PHE A 110 7.45 18.12 -4.17
C PHE A 110 8.47 17.48 -5.12
N TYR A 111 9.19 18.31 -5.87
CA TYR A 111 10.27 17.90 -6.76
C TYR A 111 11.59 18.38 -6.13
N PRO A 112 12.47 17.48 -5.64
CA PRO A 112 13.74 17.90 -5.09
C PRO A 112 14.63 18.45 -6.22
N VAL A 113 15.10 19.68 -6.06
CA VAL A 113 16.16 20.22 -6.92
C VAL A 113 17.47 19.64 -6.41
N ILE A 114 18.02 18.65 -7.10
CA ILE A 114 19.39 18.20 -6.87
C ILE A 114 20.28 19.35 -7.35
N ARG A 115 20.83 20.13 -6.40
CA ARG A 115 21.97 20.99 -6.71
C ARG A 115 23.15 20.05 -6.89
N ASP A 116 23.62 19.91 -8.13
CA ASP A 116 24.96 19.39 -8.33
C ASP A 116 25.90 20.40 -7.68
N ASP A 117 26.63 19.95 -6.66
CA ASP A 117 27.67 20.72 -6.00
C ASP A 117 28.85 20.89 -6.97
N GLU A 118 28.65 21.65 -8.05
CA GLU A 118 29.77 22.22 -8.79
C GLU A 118 30.41 23.27 -7.87
N GLU A 119 31.64 22.98 -7.46
CA GLU A 119 32.56 23.87 -6.78
C GLU A 119 32.87 25.08 -7.68
N GLY A 120 31.91 26.00 -7.75
CA GLY A 120 31.92 27.20 -8.58
C GLY A 120 31.96 28.45 -7.72
N ASP A 121 33.08 29.17 -7.82
CA ASP A 121 33.38 30.50 -7.27
C ASP A 121 32.14 31.40 -7.02
N PRO A 122 31.90 31.85 -5.77
CA PRO A 122 30.74 32.68 -5.42
C PRO A 122 30.75 34.09 -6.04
N SER A 123 31.78 34.46 -6.79
CA SER A 123 31.88 35.78 -7.43
C SER A 123 31.17 35.92 -8.79
N GLN A 124 30.56 34.86 -9.34
CA GLN A 124 29.85 34.95 -10.64
C GLN A 124 28.31 34.92 -10.56
N ALA A 125 27.71 34.78 -9.36
CA ALA A 125 26.25 34.71 -9.20
C ALA A 125 25.50 36.06 -9.31
N GLN A 126 26.18 37.17 -9.65
CA GLN A 126 25.58 38.51 -9.62
C GLN A 126 25.60 39.29 -10.96
N LYS A 127 25.82 38.63 -12.10
CA LYS A 127 25.89 39.32 -13.42
C LYS A 127 25.07 38.71 -14.57
N SER A 128 23.95 38.02 -14.30
CA SER A 128 22.96 37.68 -15.35
C SER A 128 21.60 38.38 -15.19
N SER A 129 21.44 39.27 -14.21
CA SER A 129 20.28 40.17 -14.11
C SER A 129 20.54 41.48 -14.88
N SER A 130 20.57 41.43 -16.22
CA SER A 130 20.28 42.61 -17.09
C SER A 130 20.37 42.31 -18.60
N ARG A 131 19.31 41.70 -19.15
CA ARG A 131 18.91 41.75 -20.57
C ARG A 131 17.63 40.91 -20.70
N SER A 132 16.48 41.34 -21.19
CA SER A 132 16.02 42.59 -21.81
C SER A 132 14.51 42.67 -21.54
N LYS A 133 14.05 43.81 -20.99
CA LYS A 133 12.67 44.27 -21.15
C LYS A 133 12.49 44.57 -22.64
N ASP A 134 11.53 43.92 -23.28
CA ASP A 134 10.78 44.34 -24.48
C ASP A 134 10.18 43.08 -25.13
N ALA A 135 9.05 42.63 -24.59
CA ALA A 135 8.07 41.79 -25.29
C ALA A 135 6.69 42.06 -24.65
N ASP A 136 5.72 42.38 -25.50
CA ASP A 136 4.34 42.73 -25.17
C ASP A 136 3.65 41.70 -24.25
N PRO A 137 2.82 42.13 -23.28
CA PRO A 137 1.93 41.25 -22.54
C PRO A 137 0.62 41.08 -23.32
N GLU A 138 0.65 40.33 -24.42
CA GLU A 138 -0.57 39.89 -25.10
C GLU A 138 -0.99 38.50 -24.58
N GLU A 139 -2.15 38.47 -23.94
CA GLU A 139 -3.10 37.35 -23.81
C GLU A 139 -2.51 35.94 -23.61
N GLN A 140 -2.05 35.65 -22.39
CA GLN A 140 -2.05 34.27 -21.90
C GLN A 140 -3.46 33.93 -21.40
N THR A 141 -4.19 33.18 -22.22
CA THR A 141 -5.54 32.70 -21.95
C THR A 141 -5.62 31.98 -20.60
N GLU A 142 -6.68 32.22 -19.82
CA GLU A 142 -6.91 31.61 -18.49
C GLU A 142 -6.86 30.06 -18.49
N GLU A 143 -6.95 29.43 -19.66
CA GLU A 143 -6.77 27.97 -19.86
C GLU A 143 -5.32 27.49 -19.62
N GLU A 144 -4.29 28.25 -20.02
CA GLU A 144 -2.89 27.85 -19.81
C GLU A 144 -2.48 28.01 -18.34
N ALA A 145 -2.99 29.04 -17.66
CA ALA A 145 -2.79 29.25 -16.22
C ALA A 145 -3.51 28.19 -15.35
N MET A 146 -4.53 27.52 -15.91
CA MET A 146 -5.27 26.45 -15.24
C MET A 146 -4.61 25.08 -15.40
N GLU A 147 -3.79 24.88 -16.42
CA GLU A 147 -2.98 23.66 -16.61
C GLU A 147 -1.77 23.60 -15.67
N GLU A 148 -1.19 24.77 -15.33
CA GLU A 148 -0.04 24.92 -14.43
C GLU A 148 -0.31 24.55 -12.95
N ARG A 149 -1.57 24.42 -12.54
CA ARG A 149 -1.93 24.09 -11.14
C ARG A 149 -2.07 22.59 -10.86
N LYS A 150 -1.98 21.73 -11.88
CA LYS A 150 -2.01 20.27 -11.69
C LYS A 150 -0.60 19.79 -11.41
N SER A 151 -0.43 19.05 -10.32
CA SER A 151 0.85 18.39 -10.04
C SER A 151 0.99 17.23 -11.04
N VAL A 152 1.69 17.48 -12.15
CA VAL A 152 1.83 16.51 -13.24
C VAL A 152 3.18 15.79 -13.10
N LEU A 153 3.15 14.46 -13.11
CA LEU A 153 4.36 13.65 -13.23
C LEU A 153 4.50 13.20 -14.68
N VAL A 154 5.71 13.31 -15.23
CA VAL A 154 6.02 12.95 -16.61
C VAL A 154 6.94 11.73 -16.59
N TYR A 155 6.46 10.64 -17.20
CA TYR A 155 7.26 9.45 -17.46
C TYR A 155 7.75 9.47 -18.90
N GLU A 156 9.07 9.39 -19.05
CA GLU A 156 9.73 9.32 -20.35
C GLU A 156 9.65 7.90 -20.94
N PRO A 157 9.82 7.74 -22.27
CA PRO A 157 9.77 6.42 -22.93
C PRO A 157 10.78 5.40 -22.41
N ASP A 158 11.87 5.85 -21.78
CA ASP A 158 12.86 4.99 -21.12
C ASP A 158 12.44 4.57 -19.69
N GLY A 159 11.29 5.06 -19.23
CA GLY A 159 10.72 4.78 -17.92
C GLY A 159 11.30 5.62 -16.78
N THR A 160 12.10 6.63 -17.09
CA THR A 160 12.57 7.63 -16.11
C THR A 160 11.47 8.67 -15.83
N THR A 161 11.59 9.32 -14.68
CA THR A 161 10.73 10.44 -14.25
C THR A 161 11.56 11.37 -13.39
N GLN A 162 11.06 12.56 -13.08
CA GLN A 162 11.66 13.39 -12.04
C GLN A 162 11.41 12.77 -10.66
N ASP A 163 12.40 12.90 -9.77
CA ASP A 163 12.22 12.58 -8.35
C ASP A 163 11.03 13.36 -7.82
N THR A 164 10.09 12.69 -7.14
CA THR A 164 8.86 13.33 -6.70
C THR A 164 8.38 12.73 -5.38
N PHE A 165 8.04 13.57 -4.41
CA PHE A 165 7.35 13.17 -3.18
C PHE A 165 5.88 13.57 -3.24
N ILE A 166 5.00 12.59 -3.06
CA ILE A 166 3.54 12.81 -3.01
C ILE A 166 3.08 12.62 -1.57
N TYR A 167 2.44 13.64 -1.02
CA TYR A 167 1.89 13.63 0.33
C TYR A 167 0.38 13.38 0.30
N LEU A 168 -0.06 12.37 1.04
CA LEU A 168 -1.47 12.02 1.19
C LEU A 168 -1.92 12.33 2.63
N THR A 169 -3.10 12.94 2.76
CA THR A 169 -3.71 13.28 4.05
C THR A 169 -5.18 12.87 4.11
N VAL A 170 -5.68 12.58 5.32
CA VAL A 170 -7.10 12.30 5.57
C VAL A 170 -7.73 13.39 6.43
N GLY A 171 -8.72 14.11 5.89
CA GLY A 171 -9.49 15.15 6.58
C GLY A 171 -9.85 16.37 5.74
N ASP A 172 -10.56 17.34 6.33
CA ASP A 172 -11.11 18.54 5.66
C ASP A 172 -10.17 19.77 5.63
N ALA A 173 -8.98 19.72 6.22
CA ALA A 173 -8.12 20.91 6.35
C ALA A 173 -7.53 21.43 5.01
N THR A 174 -8.17 22.40 4.36
CA THR A 174 -7.55 23.19 3.28
C THR A 174 -6.18 23.70 3.72
N PRO A 175 -5.09 23.49 2.96
CA PRO A 175 -3.80 24.10 3.26
C PRO A 175 -3.84 25.56 2.82
N SER A 176 -3.95 26.50 3.76
CA SER A 176 -3.52 27.87 3.55
C SER A 176 -1.99 27.88 3.50
N VAL A 177 -1.43 28.34 2.37
CA VAL A 177 0.01 28.43 2.08
C VAL A 177 0.77 29.34 3.08
N GLU A 178 0.10 30.00 4.02
CA GLU A 178 0.70 30.91 5.00
C GLU A 178 0.98 30.32 6.39
N SER A 179 0.68 29.04 6.65
CA SER A 179 0.92 28.47 7.99
C SER A 179 2.35 27.90 8.16
N ALA A 180 3.36 28.73 7.86
CA ALA A 180 4.74 28.53 8.33
C ALA A 180 4.91 28.89 9.84
N SER A 181 3.81 29.12 10.56
CA SER A 181 3.80 29.39 11.99
C SER A 181 3.08 28.28 12.78
N GLY A 182 3.81 27.19 13.03
CA GLY A 182 3.77 26.51 14.33
C GLY A 182 2.48 25.78 14.77
N GLU A 183 1.54 25.47 13.88
CA GLU A 183 0.45 24.56 14.22
C GLU A 183 0.87 23.11 13.92
N SER A 184 1.14 22.37 14.99
CA SER A 184 1.60 20.97 14.96
C SER A 184 0.51 20.08 14.36
N ARG A 185 0.60 19.82 13.04
CA ARG A 185 -0.14 18.74 12.40
C ARG A 185 0.24 17.43 13.11
N THR A 186 -0.74 16.69 13.60
CA THR A 186 -0.49 15.43 14.30
C THR A 186 0.23 14.45 13.37
N GLN A 187 1.40 13.99 13.81
CA GLN A 187 2.32 13.05 13.14
C GLN A 187 1.65 11.77 12.57
N ASN A 188 0.42 11.46 12.99
CA ASN A 188 -0.34 10.29 12.58
C ASN A 188 -1.20 10.47 11.31
N ASP A 189 -1.35 11.68 10.74
CA ASP A 189 -2.31 11.93 9.65
C ASP A 189 -1.69 11.97 8.23
N ILE A 190 -0.40 11.58 8.06
CA ILE A 190 0.36 11.78 6.80
C ILE A 190 1.04 10.49 6.33
N TYR A 191 0.83 10.14 5.05
CA TYR A 191 1.62 9.14 4.31
C TYR A 191 2.38 9.81 3.17
N THR A 192 3.63 9.38 2.96
CA THR A 192 4.50 9.90 1.91
C THR A 192 4.82 8.80 0.91
N ILE A 193 4.68 9.11 -0.37
CA ILE A 193 5.14 8.26 -1.46
C ILE A 193 6.34 8.94 -2.07
N ALA A 194 7.47 8.25 -2.08
CA ALA A 194 8.68 8.70 -2.75
C ALA A 194 8.76 8.02 -4.12
N ILE A 195 8.95 8.81 -5.17
CA ILE A 195 9.22 8.36 -6.52
C ILE A 195 10.66 8.74 -6.83
N ILE A 196 11.50 7.75 -7.06
CA ILE A 196 12.92 7.94 -7.35
C ILE A 196 13.11 7.83 -8.86
N GLY A 197 13.50 8.92 -9.47
CA GLY A 197 13.49 9.21 -10.90
C GLY A 197 14.45 8.39 -11.74
N ALA A 198 15.63 8.05 -11.22
CA ALA A 198 16.61 7.23 -11.92
C ALA A 198 16.12 5.78 -12.18
N ILE A 199 15.21 5.29 -11.33
CA ILE A 199 14.69 3.91 -11.42
C ILE A 199 13.18 3.85 -11.54
N GLY A 200 12.46 4.98 -11.62
CA GLY A 200 11.01 5.10 -11.73
C GLY A 200 10.20 4.27 -10.74
N THR A 201 10.77 3.93 -9.58
CA THR A 201 10.16 3.03 -8.60
C THR A 201 9.41 3.86 -7.57
N SER A 202 8.14 3.53 -7.34
CA SER A 202 7.34 4.14 -6.30
C SER A 202 7.54 3.37 -4.99
N VAL A 203 8.02 4.06 -3.94
CA VAL A 203 8.20 3.49 -2.60
C VAL A 203 7.21 4.14 -1.65
N ILE A 204 6.39 3.33 -1.00
CA ILE A 204 5.47 3.79 0.04
C ILE A 204 6.28 3.88 1.34
N VAL A 205 6.37 5.08 1.89
CA VAL A 205 7.00 5.33 3.19
C VAL A 205 5.88 5.55 4.21
N PRO A 206 5.57 4.55 5.05
CA PRO A 206 4.59 4.73 6.12
C PRO A 206 5.20 5.64 7.19
N ARG A 207 4.59 6.82 7.37
CA ARG A 207 4.92 7.85 8.37
C ARG A 207 6.15 8.70 8.08
N TYR A 208 6.14 9.89 8.67
CA TYR A 208 7.21 10.87 8.65
C TYR A 208 8.49 10.28 9.28
N THR A 209 9.39 9.74 8.47
CA THR A 209 10.74 9.36 8.89
C THR A 209 11.66 10.56 8.71
N GLU A 210 12.10 11.17 9.82
CA GLU A 210 13.08 12.27 9.83
C GLU A 210 14.38 11.89 9.09
N GLU A 211 14.75 10.61 9.09
CA GLU A 211 15.99 10.10 8.49
C GLU A 211 16.07 10.25 6.95
N ILE A 212 14.94 10.32 6.24
CA ILE A 212 14.96 10.50 4.77
C ILE A 212 15.22 11.98 4.40
N PHE A 213 14.88 12.93 5.27
CA PHE A 213 15.04 14.36 5.00
C PHE A 213 16.40 14.93 5.39
N ASP A 214 17.10 14.34 6.35
CA ASP A 214 18.46 14.75 6.73
C ASP A 214 19.46 14.64 5.56
N VAL A 215 19.13 13.85 4.51
CA VAL A 215 19.93 13.71 3.29
C VAL A 215 19.60 14.77 2.22
N TYR A 216 18.44 15.44 2.29
CA TYR A 216 17.91 16.22 1.15
C TYR A 216 17.50 17.69 1.45
N ASP A 217 17.42 18.15 2.70
CA ASP A 217 17.21 19.58 3.01
C ASP A 217 17.90 20.04 4.32
N PRO A 218 19.08 20.68 4.23
CA PRO A 218 19.79 21.21 5.40
C PRO A 218 19.23 22.57 5.91
N GLU A 219 18.36 23.27 5.17
CA GLU A 219 17.86 24.60 5.56
C GLU A 219 16.73 24.55 6.62
N PHE A 220 16.10 23.39 6.80
CA PHE A 220 15.04 23.21 7.82
C PHE A 220 15.54 23.38 9.27
N LYS A 221 16.85 23.22 9.52
CA LYS A 221 17.45 23.40 10.86
C LYS A 221 17.42 24.86 11.36
N ASN A 222 17.36 25.84 10.46
CA ASN A 222 17.62 27.23 10.82
C ASN A 222 16.40 27.98 11.39
N ASN A 223 15.23 27.34 11.51
CA ASN A 223 14.01 27.98 12.00
C ASN A 223 13.49 27.44 13.35
N THR A 224 14.35 26.79 14.13
CA THR A 224 13.96 26.28 15.47
C THR A 224 14.07 27.38 16.52
N SER A 225 12.91 27.87 16.98
CA SER A 225 12.80 28.72 18.17
C SER A 225 13.33 27.99 19.42
N PRO A 226 13.89 28.71 20.42
CA PRO A 226 14.47 28.10 21.60
C PRO A 226 13.44 27.25 22.36
N PRO A 227 13.85 26.11 22.96
CA PRO A 227 12.92 25.21 23.65
C PRO A 227 12.22 25.97 24.78
N LYS A 228 10.88 26.02 24.72
CA LYS A 228 10.05 26.57 25.80
C LYS A 228 10.44 25.90 27.13
N PRO A 229 10.56 26.66 28.24
CA PRO A 229 10.98 26.11 29.52
C PRO A 229 10.04 24.97 29.94
N TYR A 230 10.63 23.82 30.31
CA TYR A 230 9.89 22.65 30.76
C TYR A 230 8.98 23.03 31.94
N ARG A 231 7.68 23.07 31.68
CA ARG A 231 6.65 23.25 32.70
C ARG A 231 6.83 22.13 33.73
N LYS A 232 7.07 22.49 35.00
CA LYS A 232 7.23 21.52 36.11
C LYS A 232 6.09 20.50 36.07
N ARG A 233 6.42 19.24 35.77
CA ARG A 233 5.48 18.12 35.79
C ARG A 233 5.02 17.92 37.24
N LYS A 234 3.71 17.89 37.45
CA LYS A 234 3.13 17.43 38.71
C LYS A 234 3.48 15.94 38.87
N ALA A 235 3.90 15.54 40.05
CA ALA A 235 4.10 14.12 40.36
C ALA A 235 2.76 13.38 40.23
N PHE A 236 2.80 12.22 39.60
CA PHE A 236 1.64 11.36 39.32
C PHE A 236 0.95 10.95 40.62
N THR A 237 -0.38 10.93 40.63
CA THR A 237 -1.13 10.47 41.80
C THR A 237 -1.12 8.94 41.87
N LEU A 238 -1.16 8.37 43.08
CA LEU A 238 -1.14 6.92 43.27
C LEU A 238 -2.31 6.23 42.54
N PHE A 239 -3.47 6.91 42.49
CA PHE A 239 -4.64 6.44 41.75
C PHE A 239 -4.40 6.32 40.24
N GLU A 240 -3.66 7.26 39.65
CA GLU A 240 -3.32 7.25 38.23
C GLU A 240 -2.41 6.07 37.87
N VAL A 241 -1.46 5.73 38.74
CA VAL A 241 -0.59 4.57 38.57
C VAL A 241 -1.39 3.27 38.63
N VAL A 242 -2.32 3.15 39.59
CA VAL A 242 -3.17 1.96 39.73
C VAL A 242 -4.13 1.82 38.53
N MET A 243 -4.72 2.92 38.06
CA MET A 243 -5.58 2.91 36.88
C MET A 243 -4.80 2.55 35.62
N ALA A 244 -3.59 3.10 35.44
CA ALA A 244 -2.73 2.80 34.32
C ALA A 244 -2.34 1.32 34.27
N ILE A 245 -1.96 0.72 35.41
CA ILE A 245 -1.63 -0.71 35.49
C ILE A 245 -2.85 -1.58 35.16
N THR A 246 -4.03 -1.21 35.67
CA THR A 246 -5.26 -1.97 35.42
C THR A 246 -5.63 -1.99 33.93
N ILE A 247 -5.60 -0.82 33.28
CA ILE A 247 -5.86 -0.70 31.85
C ILE A 247 -4.79 -1.45 31.04
N LEU A 248 -3.53 -1.34 31.46
CA LEU A 248 -2.41 -2.02 30.82
C LEU A 248 -2.56 -3.55 30.87
N SER A 249 -3.03 -4.13 31.99
CA SER A 249 -3.26 -5.58 32.09
C SER A 249 -4.31 -6.09 31.10
N VAL A 250 -5.39 -5.32 30.90
CA VAL A 250 -6.44 -5.67 29.92
C VAL A 250 -5.89 -5.54 28.49
N ALA A 251 -5.13 -4.48 28.20
CA ALA A 251 -4.53 -4.28 26.89
C ALA A 251 -3.53 -5.39 26.51
N ILE A 252 -2.66 -5.79 27.45
CA ILE A 252 -1.68 -6.87 27.24
C ILE A 252 -2.37 -8.20 26.92
N SER A 253 -3.49 -8.49 27.60
CA SER A 253 -4.27 -9.70 27.35
C SER A 253 -4.83 -9.73 25.93
N GLY A 254 -5.35 -8.60 25.44
CA GLY A 254 -5.82 -8.48 24.05
C GLY A 254 -4.70 -8.68 23.02
N VAL A 255 -3.52 -8.13 23.28
CA VAL A 255 -2.34 -8.30 22.41
C VAL A 255 -1.92 -9.77 22.35
N LEU A 256 -1.86 -10.47 23.49
CA LEU A 256 -1.50 -11.89 23.55
C LEU A 256 -2.46 -12.77 22.75
N VAL A 257 -3.77 -12.54 22.86
CA VAL A 257 -4.77 -13.29 22.08
C VAL A 257 -4.60 -13.04 20.59
N SER A 258 -4.40 -11.78 20.18
CA SER A 258 -4.16 -11.44 18.77
C SER A 258 -2.89 -12.10 18.23
N PHE A 259 -1.83 -12.16 19.03
CA PHE A 259 -0.56 -12.76 18.62
C PHE A 259 -0.68 -14.28 18.44
N ASN A 260 -1.41 -14.95 19.33
CA ASN A 260 -1.71 -16.37 19.21
C ASN A 260 -2.50 -16.69 17.94
N GLY A 261 -3.55 -15.90 17.65
CA GLY A 261 -4.33 -16.06 16.41
C GLY A 261 -3.49 -15.83 15.14
N MET A 262 -2.55 -14.89 15.18
CA MET A 262 -1.65 -14.63 14.04
C MET A 262 -0.68 -15.79 13.78
N ASN A 263 -0.14 -16.41 14.83
CA ASN A 263 0.72 -17.59 14.69
C ASN A 263 -0.03 -18.79 14.10
N GLU A 264 -1.29 -18.98 14.51
CA GLU A 264 -2.16 -20.02 13.93
C GLU A 264 -2.45 -19.76 12.46
N ALA A 265 -2.80 -18.52 12.10
CA ALA A 265 -2.99 -18.11 10.72
C ALA A 265 -1.72 -18.28 9.87
N HIS A 266 -0.54 -17.96 10.42
CA HIS A 266 0.74 -18.14 9.72
C HIS A 266 1.01 -19.62 9.42
N ARG A 267 0.83 -20.51 10.42
CA ARG A 267 0.98 -21.97 10.24
C ARG A 267 0.00 -22.52 9.20
N LEU A 268 -1.23 -22.02 9.16
CA LEU A 268 -2.21 -22.43 8.14
C LEU A 268 -1.77 -22.03 6.73
N ILE A 269 -1.20 -20.83 6.55
CA ILE A 269 -0.69 -20.37 5.25
C ILE A 269 0.52 -21.20 4.82
N GLU A 270 1.45 -21.47 5.73
CA GLU A 270 2.61 -22.34 5.49
C GLU A 270 2.15 -23.72 5.02
N ARG A 271 1.24 -24.36 5.76
CA ARG A 271 0.68 -25.67 5.41
C ARG A 271 -0.01 -25.71 4.06
N ARG A 272 -0.81 -24.68 3.75
CA ARG A 272 -1.45 -24.57 2.43
C ARG A 272 -0.44 -24.39 1.30
N THR A 273 0.65 -23.68 1.55
CA THR A 273 1.71 -23.47 0.57
C THR A 273 2.46 -24.78 0.30
N GLU A 274 2.84 -25.49 1.36
CA GLU A 274 3.47 -26.82 1.25
C GLU A 274 2.57 -27.82 0.53
N ALA A 275 1.30 -27.93 0.96
CA ALA A 275 0.33 -28.81 0.31
C ALA A 275 0.18 -28.49 -1.20
N SER A 276 0.19 -27.21 -1.57
CA SER A 276 0.12 -26.77 -2.97
C SER A 276 1.35 -27.17 -3.77
N LEU A 277 2.54 -27.07 -3.19
CA LEU A 277 3.78 -27.54 -3.81
C LEU A 277 3.78 -29.07 -4.01
N LEU A 278 3.35 -29.81 -2.98
CA LEU A 278 3.20 -31.26 -3.05
C LEU A 278 2.17 -31.68 -4.11
N ALA A 279 1.03 -31.01 -4.16
CA ALA A 279 0.01 -31.28 -5.16
C ALA A 279 0.51 -31.03 -6.59
N ARG A 280 1.30 -29.96 -6.81
CA ARG A 280 1.95 -29.70 -8.11
C ARG A 280 2.94 -30.80 -8.48
N ASN A 281 3.66 -31.37 -7.52
CA ASN A 281 4.53 -32.52 -7.75
C ASN A 281 3.71 -33.75 -8.19
N VAL A 282 2.57 -34.03 -7.54
CA VAL A 282 1.65 -35.12 -7.93
C VAL A 282 1.10 -34.89 -9.33
N ILE A 283 0.65 -33.67 -9.66
CA ILE A 283 0.21 -33.30 -11.02
C ILE A 283 1.31 -33.60 -12.04
N ALA A 284 2.58 -33.31 -11.72
CA ALA A 284 3.68 -33.61 -12.62
C ALA A 284 3.87 -35.13 -12.82
N ARG A 285 3.71 -35.95 -11.78
CA ARG A 285 3.76 -37.43 -11.89
C ARG A 285 2.60 -37.98 -12.74
N VAL A 286 1.40 -37.41 -12.59
CA VAL A 286 0.21 -37.72 -13.41
C VAL A 286 0.47 -37.34 -14.87
N ARG A 287 1.00 -36.15 -15.14
CA ARG A 287 1.29 -35.66 -16.50
C ARG A 287 2.37 -36.47 -17.20
N ASN A 288 3.38 -36.91 -16.46
CA ASN A 288 4.45 -37.76 -16.97
C ASN A 288 4.04 -39.24 -17.06
N GLN A 289 2.74 -39.56 -16.92
CA GLN A 289 2.17 -40.91 -16.97
C GLN A 289 2.81 -41.91 -15.98
N THR A 290 3.50 -41.43 -14.95
CA THR A 290 4.01 -42.26 -13.85
C THR A 290 2.86 -42.73 -12.97
N LEU A 291 1.82 -41.90 -12.83
CA LEU A 291 0.56 -42.23 -12.20
C LEU A 291 -0.53 -42.22 -13.27
N ASN A 292 -1.22 -43.34 -13.43
CA ASN A 292 -2.26 -43.54 -14.43
C ASN A 292 -3.50 -44.18 -13.78
N PRO A 293 -4.64 -44.24 -14.48
CA PRO A 293 -5.87 -44.84 -13.93
C PRO A 293 -5.71 -46.31 -13.49
N GLU A 294 -4.69 -47.01 -14.01
CA GLU A 294 -4.40 -48.41 -13.70
C GLU A 294 -3.35 -48.58 -12.59
N SER A 295 -2.77 -47.50 -12.09
CA SER A 295 -1.72 -47.54 -11.07
C SER A 295 -2.29 -47.86 -9.69
N GLU A 296 -1.56 -48.65 -8.90
CA GLU A 296 -1.94 -48.97 -7.52
C GLU A 296 -1.66 -47.81 -6.53
N GLU A 297 -0.86 -46.82 -6.93
CA GLU A 297 -0.43 -45.67 -6.10
C GLU A 297 -1.37 -44.46 -6.26
N THR A 298 -2.69 -44.67 -6.11
CA THR A 298 -3.69 -43.57 -6.15
C THR A 298 -3.87 -42.87 -4.81
N GLU A 299 -3.34 -43.42 -3.73
CA GLU A 299 -3.35 -42.82 -2.41
C GLU A 299 -2.05 -43.12 -1.66
N GLY A 300 -1.67 -42.24 -0.73
CA GLY A 300 -0.46 -42.42 0.05
C GLY A 300 -0.11 -41.25 0.96
N GLN A 301 1.03 -41.37 1.63
CA GLN A 301 1.57 -40.32 2.51
C GLN A 301 2.95 -39.90 2.02
N PHE A 302 3.23 -38.60 2.01
CA PHE A 302 4.55 -38.11 1.64
C PHE A 302 5.56 -38.38 2.77
N ALA A 303 6.69 -39.00 2.41
CA ALA A 303 7.73 -39.40 3.35
C ALA A 303 8.23 -38.21 4.19
N GLY A 304 8.27 -38.39 5.51
CA GLY A 304 8.75 -37.37 6.45
C GLY A 304 7.77 -36.24 6.72
N THR A 305 6.52 -36.35 6.27
CA THR A 305 5.48 -35.33 6.49
C THR A 305 4.17 -35.95 6.97
N ASP A 306 3.25 -35.13 7.46
CA ASP A 306 1.88 -35.52 7.81
C ASP A 306 0.88 -35.39 6.63
N TYR A 307 1.36 -35.01 5.45
CA TYR A 307 0.52 -34.87 4.27
C TYR A 307 0.19 -36.22 3.65
N ARG A 308 -1.11 -36.44 3.43
CA ARG A 308 -1.67 -37.56 2.69
C ARG A 308 -2.20 -37.06 1.35
N PHE A 309 -2.09 -37.88 0.32
CA PHE A 309 -2.66 -37.58 -0.99
C PHE A 309 -3.64 -38.66 -1.41
N LYS A 310 -4.65 -38.25 -2.18
CA LYS A 310 -5.58 -39.13 -2.88
C LYS A 310 -5.85 -38.58 -4.27
N ILE A 311 -5.85 -39.47 -5.26
CA ILE A 311 -6.04 -39.16 -6.67
C ILE A 311 -7.27 -39.93 -7.15
N ASP A 312 -8.26 -39.19 -7.64
CA ASP A 312 -9.46 -39.78 -8.23
C ASP A 312 -9.46 -39.49 -9.74
N PHE A 313 -9.49 -40.56 -10.54
CA PHE A 313 -9.61 -40.51 -11.99
C PHE A 313 -11.07 -40.68 -12.38
N THR A 314 -11.65 -39.66 -13.01
CA THR A 314 -13.03 -39.71 -13.52
C THR A 314 -12.99 -39.67 -15.05
N THR A 315 -13.65 -40.65 -15.69
CA THR A 315 -13.81 -40.67 -17.15
C THR A 315 -14.65 -39.47 -17.60
N THR A 316 -14.25 -38.83 -18.70
CA THR A 316 -15.05 -37.77 -19.33
C THR A 316 -15.81 -38.29 -20.55
N ASP A 317 -16.65 -37.45 -21.17
CA ASP A 317 -17.37 -37.79 -22.41
C ASP A 317 -16.43 -37.99 -23.63
N TRP A 318 -15.16 -37.62 -23.49
CA TRP A 318 -14.15 -37.70 -24.55
C TRP A 318 -13.29 -38.94 -24.30
N ASP A 319 -13.14 -39.77 -25.33
CA ASP A 319 -12.30 -40.96 -25.24
C ASP A 319 -10.87 -40.58 -24.83
N GLN A 320 -10.27 -41.38 -23.95
CA GLN A 320 -8.91 -41.20 -23.45
C GLN A 320 -8.65 -39.92 -22.63
N LEU A 321 -9.67 -39.10 -22.35
CA LEU A 321 -9.55 -37.90 -21.51
C LEU A 321 -10.15 -38.15 -20.12
N TYR A 322 -9.34 -37.94 -19.09
CA TYR A 322 -9.72 -38.13 -17.70
C TYR A 322 -9.70 -36.80 -16.95
N ALA A 323 -10.71 -36.57 -16.12
CA ALA A 323 -10.69 -35.55 -15.08
C ALA A 323 -10.00 -36.13 -13.85
N VAL A 324 -8.88 -35.55 -13.48
CA VAL A 324 -8.05 -35.97 -12.35
C VAL A 324 -8.26 -35.00 -11.20
N SER A 325 -8.78 -35.50 -10.09
CA SER A 325 -8.95 -34.77 -8.84
C SER A 325 -7.85 -35.19 -7.87
N ILE A 326 -7.04 -34.25 -7.40
CA ILE A 326 -5.92 -34.49 -6.49
C ILE A 326 -6.22 -33.79 -5.17
N ASN A 327 -6.45 -34.59 -4.15
CA ASN A 327 -6.75 -34.14 -2.81
C ASN A 327 -5.51 -34.32 -1.92
N ILE A 328 -4.95 -33.22 -1.41
CA ILE A 328 -3.87 -33.26 -0.42
C ILE A 328 -4.46 -32.88 0.93
N GLN A 329 -4.32 -33.76 1.92
CA GLN A 329 -4.86 -33.62 3.27
C GLN A 329 -3.75 -33.61 4.32
N TRP A 330 -3.98 -32.92 5.44
CA TRP A 330 -3.13 -32.91 6.60
C TRP A 330 -3.96 -32.80 7.88
N GLY A 331 -3.30 -32.99 9.03
CA GLY A 331 -3.96 -32.96 10.33
C GLY A 331 -4.71 -34.25 10.68
N ASP A 332 -5.62 -34.11 11.64
CA ASP A 332 -6.37 -35.21 12.26
C ASP A 332 -7.23 -35.95 11.22
N GLU A 333 -7.33 -37.28 11.35
CA GLU A 333 -8.13 -38.12 10.45
C GLU A 333 -9.64 -37.86 10.59
N GLU A 334 -10.10 -37.43 11.78
CA GLU A 334 -11.52 -37.12 11.98
C GLU A 334 -11.95 -35.80 11.34
N LYS A 335 -11.02 -34.85 11.19
CA LYS A 335 -11.25 -33.53 10.58
C LYS A 335 -10.05 -33.10 9.74
N PRO A 336 -9.81 -33.79 8.61
CA PRO A 336 -8.68 -33.47 7.77
C PRO A 336 -8.87 -32.09 7.14
N GLU A 337 -7.85 -31.26 7.25
CA GLU A 337 -7.74 -30.07 6.41
C GLU A 337 -7.12 -30.48 5.08
N GLY A 338 -7.50 -29.82 3.99
CA GLY A 338 -6.95 -30.19 2.71
C GLY A 338 -7.14 -29.15 1.63
N ILE A 339 -6.43 -29.35 0.53
CA ILE A 339 -6.65 -28.66 -0.73
C ILE A 339 -7.04 -29.67 -1.80
N ASN A 340 -7.87 -29.23 -2.73
CA ASN A 340 -8.23 -30.04 -3.90
C ASN A 340 -7.82 -29.30 -5.17
N LEU A 341 -7.17 -29.99 -6.09
CA LEU A 341 -6.80 -29.49 -7.41
C LEU A 341 -7.36 -30.40 -8.48
N TYR A 342 -7.80 -29.78 -9.57
CA TYR A 342 -8.39 -30.46 -10.70
C TYR A 342 -7.53 -30.22 -11.94
N THR A 343 -7.28 -31.28 -12.70
CA THR A 343 -6.65 -31.19 -14.02
C THR A 343 -7.31 -32.16 -14.99
N LEU A 344 -7.18 -31.89 -16.28
CA LEU A 344 -7.54 -32.84 -17.32
C LEU A 344 -6.25 -33.49 -17.82
N GLN A 345 -6.27 -34.80 -18.04
CA GLN A 345 -5.11 -35.54 -18.54
C GLN A 345 -5.56 -36.56 -19.58
N TYR A 346 -4.83 -36.60 -20.70
CA TYR A 346 -5.01 -37.57 -21.77
C TYR A 346 -4.10 -38.78 -21.55
N TYR A 347 -4.64 -39.98 -21.75
CA TYR A 347 -3.93 -41.26 -21.63
C TYR A 347 -4.12 -42.08 -22.90
N GLU A 348 -3.01 -42.42 -23.57
CA GLU A 348 -3.05 -43.33 -24.71
C GLU A 348 -3.41 -44.74 -24.24
N LYS A 349 -4.31 -45.39 -24.96
CA LYS A 349 -4.67 -46.78 -24.70
C LYS A 349 -3.55 -47.68 -25.22
N THR A 350 -2.82 -48.33 -24.33
CA THR A 350 -1.91 -49.42 -24.70
C THR A 350 -2.74 -50.61 -25.20
N GLU A 351 -2.62 -50.94 -26.48
CA GLU A 351 -3.22 -52.14 -27.10
C GLU A 351 -2.55 -53.45 -26.65
#